data_AF-A0A8T6P222-F1
#
_entry.id   AF-A0A8T6P222-F1
#
_cell.length_a   1.000
_cell.length_b   1.000
_cell.length_c   1.000
_cell.angle_alpha   90.00
_cell.angle_beta   90.00
_cell.angle_gamma   90.00
#
_symmetry.space_group_name_H-M   'P 1'
#
loop_
_entity.id
_entity.type
_entity.pdbx_description
1 polymer ?
#
loop_
_entity_poly.entity_id
_entity_poly.type
_entity_poly.pdbx_seq_one_letter_code
_entity_poly.pdbx_strand_id
1 'polypeptide(L)'
;MSYESSSGAGGLSTPVIIGIATVVLLCICLGAFGGLLMLGGGVFFSLAGQTSPVNPPGPGLLGDPGNLNLDAPPMFGVVDLTGGFETDPTTIDIVTGGTVEASNAVGIFCNGYVPEIADVVLEFDGTSADVLRFTVESDADTTLVVRDPSGAYTCDDDSAGDLNPEVVIFVPQAGTYRIWVGTFLSEVYADAVLSISGTE
;
A
#
# COMPACT_ATOMS: atom_id res chain seq x y z
N MET A 1 56.43 23.34 2.90
CA MET A 1 56.48 23.57 1.44
C MET A 1 55.09 23.94 1.00
N SER A 2 54.91 25.24 0.79
CA SER A 2 53.69 25.89 0.36
C SER A 2 53.79 26.08 -1.15
N TYR A 3 52.73 25.80 -1.90
CA TYR A 3 52.57 26.31 -3.26
C TYR A 3 51.37 27.24 -3.28
N GLU A 4 51.65 28.53 -3.10
CA GLU A 4 50.85 29.59 -3.69
C GLU A 4 51.31 29.77 -5.13
N SER A 5 50.36 29.89 -6.05
CA SER A 5 50.53 30.73 -7.23
C SER A 5 49.21 31.42 -7.52
N SER A 6 49.35 32.73 -7.67
CA SER A 6 48.33 33.77 -7.60
C SER A 6 48.36 34.55 -8.91
N SER A 7 47.31 35.35 -9.12
CA SER A 7 47.21 36.50 -10.02
C SER A 7 47.05 36.18 -11.50
N GLY A 8 46.17 36.81 -12.28
CA GLY A 8 45.40 38.06 -12.18
C GLY A 8 45.09 38.47 -13.64
N ALA A 9 44.34 39.48 -14.02
CA ALA A 9 43.43 40.43 -13.40
C ALA A 9 42.80 41.24 -14.56
N GLY A 10 41.60 41.80 -14.35
CA GLY A 10 41.06 42.98 -15.05
C GLY A 10 40.38 42.76 -16.42
N GLY A 11 39.25 43.38 -16.76
CA GLY A 11 38.42 44.37 -16.07
C GLY A 11 37.41 45.03 -17.03
N LEU A 12 36.25 45.42 -16.45
CA LEU A 12 35.29 46.49 -16.83
C LEU A 12 34.49 46.42 -18.16
N SER A 13 33.15 46.35 -18.08
CA SER A 13 32.23 47.53 -17.96
C SER A 13 30.75 47.21 -18.34
N THR A 14 29.86 47.23 -17.33
CA THR A 14 28.48 47.79 -17.20
C THR A 14 27.46 47.84 -18.39
N PRO A 15 26.13 48.06 -18.13
CA PRO A 15 25.14 47.25 -17.41
C PRO A 15 23.78 47.16 -18.19
N VAL A 16 22.72 46.74 -17.49
CA VAL A 16 21.27 46.84 -17.81
C VAL A 16 20.67 45.65 -18.57
N ILE A 17 19.76 44.92 -17.92
CA ILE A 17 18.37 44.71 -18.36
C ILE A 17 17.51 44.32 -17.15
N ILE A 18 16.42 45.07 -17.04
CA ILE A 18 15.30 45.03 -16.11
C ILE A 18 14.39 43.83 -16.45
N GLY A 19 13.78 43.17 -15.46
CA GLY A 19 12.68 42.24 -15.75
C GLY A 19 12.20 41.39 -14.59
N ILE A 20 11.41 42.00 -13.70
CA ILE A 20 10.50 41.32 -12.77
C ILE A 20 9.35 40.73 -13.60
N ALA A 21 8.97 39.47 -13.39
CA ALA A 21 7.56 39.04 -13.34
C ALA A 21 7.42 37.53 -13.11
N THR A 22 6.90 37.22 -11.93
CA THR A 22 6.22 35.99 -11.52
C THR A 22 5.18 35.58 -12.57
N VAL A 23 5.27 34.37 -13.13
CA VAL A 23 4.21 33.81 -13.96
C VAL A 23 3.33 32.93 -13.08
N VAL A 24 2.28 33.54 -12.54
CA VAL A 24 1.11 32.85 -12.02
C VAL A 24 0.27 32.46 -13.24
N LEU A 25 0.29 31.16 -13.58
CA LEU A 25 -0.55 30.63 -14.66
C LEU A 25 -1.99 30.48 -14.15
N LEU A 26 -2.74 31.56 -14.24
CA LEU A 26 -4.19 31.58 -14.09
C LEU A 26 -4.81 30.99 -15.37
N CYS A 27 -5.26 29.75 -15.33
CA CYS A 27 -6.04 29.16 -16.41
C CYS A 27 -7.47 29.73 -16.34
N ILE A 28 -7.80 30.60 -17.29
CA ILE A 28 -9.11 31.23 -17.44
C ILE A 28 -10.03 30.23 -18.14
N CYS A 29 -11.06 29.75 -17.45
CA CYS A 29 -12.18 29.04 -18.04
C CYS A 29 -13.01 30.03 -18.88
N LEU A 30 -12.84 30.03 -20.21
CA LEU A 30 -13.80 30.68 -21.10
C LEU A 30 -15.02 29.77 -21.26
N GLY A 31 -16.13 30.22 -20.70
CA GLY A 31 -17.45 29.65 -20.94
C GLY A 31 -17.90 29.89 -22.38
N ALA A 32 -18.35 28.83 -23.04
CA ALA A 32 -19.17 28.92 -24.24
C ALA A 32 -20.63 28.65 -23.83
N PHE A 33 -21.42 29.72 -23.73
CA PHE A 33 -22.88 29.63 -23.70
C PHE A 33 -23.37 29.35 -25.13
N GLY A 34 -24.02 28.20 -25.30
CA GLY A 34 -24.78 27.85 -26.50
C GLY A 34 -26.03 27.11 -26.07
N GLY A 35 -27.09 27.86 -25.75
CA GLY A 35 -28.40 27.28 -25.51
C GLY A 35 -29.01 26.76 -26.81
N LEU A 36 -29.53 25.54 -26.80
CA LEU A 36 -30.42 25.02 -27.83
C LEU A 36 -31.56 24.21 -27.18
N LEU A 37 -32.73 24.86 -27.20
CA LEU A 37 -34.08 24.32 -27.36
C LEU A 37 -34.37 22.89 -26.84
N MET A 38 -35.10 22.85 -25.72
CA MET A 38 -35.73 21.66 -25.14
C MET A 38 -36.78 21.05 -26.06
N LEU A 39 -36.61 19.77 -26.42
CA LEU A 39 -37.70 18.84 -26.72
C LEU A 39 -37.31 17.42 -26.27
N GLY A 40 -38.12 16.81 -25.40
CA GLY A 40 -38.13 15.36 -25.16
C GLY A 40 -37.55 14.93 -23.82
N GLY A 41 -38.42 14.43 -22.93
CA GLY A 41 -38.05 13.95 -21.60
C GLY A 41 -37.16 12.71 -21.62
N GLY A 42 -36.20 12.70 -20.70
CA GLY A 42 -35.38 11.56 -20.33
C GLY A 42 -34.67 11.90 -19.04
N VAL A 43 -34.95 11.16 -17.98
CA VAL A 43 -34.26 11.25 -16.69
C VAL A 43 -32.83 10.71 -16.86
N PHE A 44 -31.84 11.61 -16.99
CA PHE A 44 -30.44 11.22 -17.00
C PHE A 44 -29.88 11.31 -15.57
N PHE A 45 -29.66 10.14 -14.97
CA PHE A 45 -28.90 9.95 -13.74
C PHE A 45 -27.49 10.51 -13.94
N SER A 46 -27.12 11.51 -13.15
CA SER A 46 -25.75 12.01 -13.09
C SER A 46 -24.89 11.02 -12.29
N LEU A 47 -24.22 10.10 -12.98
CA LEU A 47 -23.14 9.32 -12.38
C LEU A 47 -21.88 10.19 -12.36
N ALA A 48 -21.71 10.96 -11.28
CA ALA A 48 -20.38 11.46 -10.93
C ALA A 48 -19.55 10.25 -10.49
N GLY A 49 -18.97 9.54 -11.46
CA GLY A 49 -17.92 8.58 -11.21
C GLY A 49 -16.72 9.33 -10.62
N GLN A 50 -16.45 9.05 -9.34
CA GLN A 50 -15.26 9.52 -8.65
C GLN A 50 -14.05 8.86 -9.31
N THR A 51 -13.37 9.58 -10.21
CA THR A 51 -12.09 9.14 -10.74
C THR A 51 -11.04 9.43 -9.66
N SER A 52 -10.76 8.44 -8.82
CA SER A 52 -9.53 8.46 -8.03
C SER A 52 -8.35 8.58 -8.99
N PRO A 53 -7.34 9.42 -8.69
CA PRO A 53 -6.14 9.49 -9.52
C PRO A 53 -5.40 8.15 -9.44
N VAL A 54 -5.50 7.35 -10.50
CA VAL A 54 -4.62 6.20 -10.71
C VAL A 54 -3.21 6.74 -10.94
N ASN A 55 -2.34 6.58 -9.94
CA ASN A 55 -0.91 6.70 -10.16
C ASN A 55 -0.49 5.62 -11.17
N PRO A 56 0.33 5.93 -12.18
CA PRO A 56 0.81 4.92 -13.11
C PRO A 56 1.67 3.90 -12.35
N PRO A 57 1.60 2.60 -12.70
CA PRO A 57 2.48 1.60 -12.12
C PRO A 57 3.92 2.05 -12.34
N GLY A 58 4.70 2.09 -11.26
CA GLY A 58 6.13 2.31 -11.34
C GLY A 58 6.76 1.25 -12.25
N PRO A 59 7.91 1.53 -12.88
CA PRO A 59 8.57 0.55 -13.72
C PRO A 59 9.00 -0.64 -12.86
N GLY A 60 8.19 -1.72 -12.90
CA GLY A 60 8.49 -3.00 -12.29
C GLY A 60 9.80 -3.53 -12.84
N LEU A 61 10.83 -3.54 -12.00
CA LEU A 61 12.09 -4.21 -12.27
C LEU A 61 12.22 -5.35 -11.27
N LEU A 62 12.24 -6.56 -11.83
CA LEU A 62 12.24 -7.88 -11.21
C LEU A 62 10.82 -8.36 -10.87
N GLY A 63 10.35 -9.38 -11.61
CA GLY A 63 9.05 -10.01 -11.38
C GLY A 63 8.94 -10.49 -9.94
N ASP A 64 7.76 -10.27 -9.37
CA ASP A 64 7.40 -10.70 -8.03
C ASP A 64 7.71 -12.19 -7.86
N PRO A 65 8.41 -12.61 -6.80
CA PRO A 65 8.67 -14.02 -6.57
C PRO A 65 7.33 -14.77 -6.42
N GLY A 66 7.12 -15.73 -7.32
CA GLY A 66 6.08 -16.75 -7.29
C GLY A 66 4.62 -16.29 -7.23
N ASN A 67 4.22 -15.48 -8.22
CA ASN A 67 2.81 -15.36 -8.63
C ASN A 67 1.88 -14.65 -7.63
N LEU A 68 2.40 -13.73 -6.81
CA LEU A 68 1.57 -12.72 -6.16
C LEU A 68 1.41 -11.50 -7.10
N ASN A 69 0.33 -10.75 -6.91
CA ASN A 69 0.02 -9.56 -7.68
C ASN A 69 -0.03 -8.33 -6.77
N LEU A 70 1.12 -7.65 -6.64
CA LEU A 70 1.27 -6.49 -5.75
C LEU A 70 0.57 -5.22 -6.23
N ASP A 71 0.14 -5.19 -7.50
CA ASP A 71 -0.49 -4.04 -8.16
C ASP A 71 -2.03 -4.10 -8.12
N ALA A 72 -2.60 -5.26 -7.76
CA ALA A 72 -4.04 -5.42 -7.62
C ALA A 72 -4.57 -4.76 -6.33
N PRO A 73 -5.79 -4.22 -6.35
CA PRO A 73 -6.44 -3.72 -5.13
C PRO A 73 -6.72 -4.89 -4.16
N PRO A 74 -6.62 -4.66 -2.84
CA PRO A 74 -6.87 -5.71 -1.84
C PRO A 74 -8.32 -6.18 -1.84
N MET A 75 -8.54 -7.46 -1.55
CA MET A 75 -9.87 -8.07 -1.61
C MET A 75 -10.84 -7.58 -0.53
N PHE A 76 -10.32 -7.28 0.66
CA PHE A 76 -11.08 -6.81 1.83
C PHE A 76 -10.81 -5.34 2.19
N GLY A 77 -9.97 -4.66 1.40
CA GLY A 77 -9.80 -3.21 1.44
C GLY A 77 -8.49 -2.72 2.06
N VAL A 78 -8.43 -1.41 2.23
CA VAL A 78 -7.30 -0.68 2.81
C VAL A 78 -7.68 -0.24 4.21
N VAL A 79 -6.78 -0.41 5.17
CA VAL A 79 -6.91 0.03 6.55
C VAL A 79 -5.83 1.06 6.83
N ASP A 80 -6.23 2.27 7.24
CA ASP A 80 -5.31 3.33 7.65
C ASP A 80 -5.18 3.32 9.18
N LEU A 81 -3.97 3.09 9.70
CA LEU A 81 -3.74 3.07 11.15
C LEU A 81 -2.61 4.02 11.54
N THR A 82 -2.84 4.75 12.62
CA THR A 82 -1.85 5.59 13.27
C THR A 82 -1.36 4.92 14.55
N GLY A 83 -0.14 5.24 14.95
CA GLY A 83 0.41 4.86 16.25
C GLY A 83 -0.52 5.08 17.44
N GLY A 84 -0.59 4.08 18.33
CA GLY A 84 -1.42 4.15 19.54
C GLY A 84 -2.92 3.95 19.30
N PHE A 85 -3.27 3.29 18.19
CA PHE A 85 -4.60 2.78 17.79
C PHE A 85 -5.77 3.12 18.73
N GLU A 86 -6.72 3.92 18.23
CA GLU A 86 -7.98 4.20 18.97
C GLU A 86 -8.81 2.93 19.22
N THR A 87 -8.67 1.92 18.36
CA THR A 87 -9.27 0.58 18.52
C THR A 87 -8.19 -0.47 18.34
N ASP A 88 -7.74 -1.03 19.46
CA ASP A 88 -6.73 -2.08 19.52
C ASP A 88 -7.32 -3.33 20.19
N PRO A 89 -7.39 -4.49 19.51
CA PRO A 89 -7.02 -4.70 18.11
C PRO A 89 -8.05 -4.11 17.13
N THR A 90 -7.58 -3.73 15.95
CA THR A 90 -8.44 -3.52 14.78
C THR A 90 -8.72 -4.86 14.12
N THR A 91 -9.99 -5.21 13.90
CA THR A 91 -10.39 -6.50 13.34
C THR A 91 -11.06 -6.35 11.97
N ILE A 92 -10.82 -7.30 11.09
CA ILE A 92 -11.37 -7.38 9.74
C ILE A 92 -11.90 -8.79 9.49
N ASP A 93 -13.18 -8.91 9.16
CA ASP A 93 -13.77 -10.17 8.71
C ASP A 93 -13.32 -10.47 7.27
N ILE A 94 -12.77 -11.66 7.05
CA ILE A 94 -12.22 -12.09 5.76
C ILE A 94 -12.66 -13.51 5.42
N VAL A 95 -12.48 -13.89 4.15
CA VAL A 95 -12.60 -15.28 3.69
C VAL A 95 -11.22 -15.72 3.22
N THR A 96 -10.66 -16.73 3.88
CA THR A 96 -9.32 -17.25 3.61
C THR A 96 -9.28 -18.12 2.36
N GLY A 97 -8.08 -18.48 1.94
CA GLY A 97 -7.82 -19.55 0.99
C GLY A 97 -6.91 -19.11 -0.14
N GLY A 98 -6.86 -19.90 -1.21
CA GLY A 98 -6.08 -19.57 -2.39
C GLY A 98 -5.35 -20.76 -3.00
N THR A 99 -4.62 -20.46 -4.08
CA THR A 99 -3.95 -21.46 -4.92
C THR A 99 -2.46 -21.21 -5.06
N VAL A 100 -1.95 -20.09 -4.54
CA VAL A 100 -0.53 -19.75 -4.65
C VAL A 100 0.20 -20.38 -3.47
N GLU A 101 1.10 -21.32 -3.74
CA GLU A 101 1.92 -21.94 -2.71
C GLU A 101 2.90 -20.91 -2.12
N ALA A 102 2.73 -20.59 -0.84
CA ALA A 102 3.49 -19.53 -0.17
C ALA A 102 5.01 -19.82 -0.17
N SER A 103 5.37 -21.11 -0.11
CA SER A 103 6.77 -21.57 -0.05
C SER A 103 7.55 -21.20 -1.32
N ASN A 104 6.87 -21.20 -2.46
CA ASN A 104 7.41 -20.83 -3.76
C ASN A 104 7.33 -19.31 -4.03
N ALA A 105 6.32 -18.65 -3.46
CA ALA A 105 6.10 -17.22 -3.61
C ALA A 105 7.05 -16.38 -2.77
N VAL A 106 7.14 -16.65 -1.47
CA VAL A 106 7.76 -15.70 -0.53
C VAL A 106 8.92 -16.31 0.26
N GLY A 107 9.08 -17.63 0.23
CA GLY A 107 10.25 -18.33 0.74
C GLY A 107 9.93 -19.70 1.33
N ILE A 108 10.89 -20.62 1.29
CA ILE A 108 10.73 -22.05 1.60
C ILE A 108 10.18 -22.38 3.00
N PHE A 109 10.11 -21.41 3.90
CA PHE A 109 9.61 -21.57 5.26
C PHE A 109 8.14 -21.16 5.42
N CYS A 110 7.55 -20.53 4.40
CA CYS A 110 6.13 -20.16 4.39
C CYS A 110 5.30 -21.32 3.88
N ASN A 111 4.70 -22.06 4.80
CA ASN A 111 3.85 -23.21 4.45
C ASN A 111 2.43 -22.73 4.13
N GLY A 112 1.70 -23.54 3.36
CA GLY A 112 0.32 -23.26 2.97
C GLY A 112 0.16 -22.52 1.64
N TYR A 113 -1.07 -22.09 1.40
CA TYR A 113 -1.54 -21.50 0.16
C TYR A 113 -2.27 -20.19 0.43
N VAL A 114 -1.87 -19.15 -0.28
CA VAL A 114 -2.41 -17.79 -0.19
C VAL A 114 -3.13 -17.40 -1.48
N PRO A 115 -3.98 -16.36 -1.47
CA PRO A 115 -4.52 -15.81 -2.70
C PRO A 115 -3.42 -15.08 -3.49
N GLU A 116 -3.60 -14.95 -4.81
CA GLU A 116 -2.68 -14.18 -5.66
C GLU A 116 -2.66 -12.69 -5.26
N ILE A 117 -3.79 -12.17 -4.81
CA ILE A 117 -3.99 -10.76 -4.44
C ILE A 117 -4.02 -10.66 -2.92
N ALA A 118 -3.47 -9.58 -2.35
CA ALA A 118 -3.53 -9.35 -0.91
C ALA A 118 -4.99 -9.25 -0.42
N ASP A 119 -5.26 -9.81 0.75
CA ASP A 119 -6.55 -9.69 1.41
C ASP A 119 -6.74 -8.27 1.94
N VAL A 120 -5.72 -7.77 2.64
CA VAL A 120 -5.75 -6.45 3.27
C VAL A 120 -4.47 -5.70 2.97
N VAL A 121 -4.60 -4.40 2.74
CA VAL A 121 -3.47 -3.46 2.75
C VAL A 121 -3.59 -2.58 3.97
N LEU A 122 -2.53 -2.51 4.78
CA LEU A 122 -2.41 -1.58 5.88
C LEU A 122 -1.51 -0.41 5.46
N GLU A 123 -2.04 0.80 5.52
CA GLU A 123 -1.26 2.03 5.44
C GLU A 123 -0.95 2.50 6.87
N PHE A 124 0.30 2.31 7.30
CA PHE A 124 0.72 2.60 8.67
C PHE A 124 1.59 3.86 8.73
N ASP A 125 1.26 4.79 9.62
CA ASP A 125 2.00 6.05 9.73
C ASP A 125 3.34 5.95 10.48
N GLY A 126 3.61 4.81 11.12
CA GLY A 126 4.85 4.55 11.85
C GLY A 126 5.00 5.32 13.16
N THR A 127 3.99 6.07 13.58
CA THR A 127 4.05 6.76 14.87
C THR A 127 3.79 5.76 16.00
N SER A 128 4.31 6.04 17.20
CA SER A 128 3.81 5.52 18.49
C SER A 128 3.49 4.01 18.66
N ALA A 129 4.06 3.11 17.85
CA ALA A 129 3.93 1.67 18.02
C ALA A 129 5.32 1.02 18.04
N ASP A 130 5.60 0.26 19.10
CA ASP A 130 6.84 -0.52 19.20
C ASP A 130 6.70 -1.90 18.54
N VAL A 131 5.47 -2.31 18.24
CA VAL A 131 5.12 -3.60 17.64
C VAL A 131 3.91 -3.46 16.70
N LEU A 132 3.88 -4.26 15.64
CA LEU A 132 2.66 -4.65 14.93
C LEU A 132 2.50 -6.16 15.05
N ARG A 133 1.40 -6.60 15.67
CA ARG A 133 1.01 -7.99 15.79
C ARG A 133 -0.17 -8.26 14.86
N PHE A 134 -0.04 -9.29 14.04
CA PHE A 134 -1.07 -9.78 13.13
C PHE A 134 -1.44 -11.20 13.55
N THR A 135 -2.71 -11.43 13.85
CA THR A 135 -3.23 -12.78 14.14
C THR A 135 -4.45 -13.05 13.30
N VAL A 136 -4.68 -14.32 13.00
CA VAL A 136 -5.88 -14.79 12.28
C VAL A 136 -6.61 -15.76 13.20
N GLU A 137 -7.92 -15.62 13.33
CA GLU A 137 -8.76 -16.59 14.05
C GLU A 137 -9.72 -17.26 13.06
N SER A 138 -9.67 -18.58 12.98
CA SER A 138 -10.59 -19.40 12.17
C SER A 138 -10.81 -20.78 12.78
N ASP A 139 -11.89 -21.45 12.37
CA ASP A 139 -12.09 -22.90 12.60
C ASP A 139 -11.23 -23.76 11.64
N ALA A 140 -10.64 -23.16 10.61
CA ALA A 140 -9.76 -23.82 9.66
C ALA A 140 -8.27 -23.61 10.01
N ASP A 141 -7.43 -24.47 9.45
CA ASP A 141 -5.96 -24.38 9.54
C ASP A 141 -5.46 -23.28 8.58
N THR A 142 -5.02 -22.16 9.15
CA THR A 142 -4.75 -20.91 8.41
C THR A 142 -3.27 -20.57 8.35
N THR A 143 -2.85 -19.95 7.24
CA THR A 143 -1.49 -19.41 7.06
C THR A 143 -1.54 -17.90 6.87
N LEU A 144 -0.53 -17.19 7.35
CA LEU A 144 -0.44 -15.74 7.26
C LEU A 144 0.87 -15.33 6.59
N VAL A 145 0.80 -14.43 5.62
CA VAL A 145 1.96 -13.78 5.00
C VAL A 145 1.79 -12.28 5.09
N VAL A 146 2.82 -11.59 5.59
CA VAL A 146 2.88 -10.13 5.66
C VAL A 146 4.12 -9.65 4.91
N ARG A 147 3.92 -8.73 3.96
CA ARG A 147 5.00 -8.00 3.30
C ARG A 147 5.10 -6.60 3.88
N ASP A 148 6.27 -6.25 4.38
CA ASP A 148 6.53 -4.95 5.01
C ASP A 148 6.84 -3.84 3.97
N PRO A 149 6.96 -2.57 4.40
CA PRO A 149 7.29 -1.45 3.52
C PRO A 149 8.67 -1.55 2.84
N SER A 150 9.61 -2.29 3.45
CA SER A 150 10.92 -2.56 2.85
C SER A 150 10.84 -3.60 1.72
N GLY A 151 9.76 -4.37 1.71
CA GLY A 151 9.49 -5.45 0.79
C GLY A 151 9.95 -6.82 1.26
N ALA A 152 10.32 -6.95 2.54
CA ALA A 152 10.56 -8.24 3.14
C ALA A 152 9.23 -8.94 3.46
N TYR A 153 9.23 -10.27 3.35
CA TYR A 153 8.10 -11.12 3.71
C TYR A 153 8.38 -11.81 5.04
N THR A 154 7.38 -11.82 5.91
CA THR A 154 7.32 -12.62 7.13
C THR A 154 6.06 -13.46 7.05
N CYS A 155 6.13 -14.71 7.49
CA CYS A 155 5.01 -15.63 7.43
C CYS A 155 5.01 -16.53 8.65
N ASP A 156 3.82 -17.04 8.96
CA ASP A 156 3.59 -18.00 10.03
C ASP A 156 2.36 -18.86 9.72
N ASP A 157 2.32 -20.06 10.29
CA ASP A 157 1.35 -21.11 9.97
C ASP A 157 1.12 -22.03 11.20
N ASP A 158 0.89 -21.44 12.38
CA ASP A 158 0.24 -22.04 13.59
C ASP A 158 0.72 -21.47 14.95
N SER A 159 1.61 -20.46 14.98
CA SER A 159 2.29 -20.07 16.23
C SER A 159 1.39 -19.36 17.25
N ALA A 160 0.18 -18.94 16.87
CA ALA A 160 -0.83 -18.36 17.78
C ALA A 160 -1.62 -19.42 18.57
N GLY A 161 -1.46 -20.72 18.25
CA GLY A 161 -2.22 -21.81 18.83
C GLY A 161 -3.50 -22.15 18.05
N ASP A 162 -4.11 -23.32 18.30
CA ASP A 162 -5.31 -23.80 17.60
C ASP A 162 -5.21 -23.77 16.04
N LEU A 163 -4.00 -23.93 15.49
CA LEU A 163 -3.70 -23.85 14.04
C LEU A 163 -3.88 -22.44 13.44
N ASN A 164 -3.85 -21.43 14.29
CA ASN A 164 -3.92 -20.04 13.90
C ASN A 164 -2.50 -19.42 13.85
N PRO A 165 -2.18 -18.64 12.81
CA PRO A 165 -0.88 -18.03 12.63
C PRO A 165 -0.75 -16.69 13.37
N GLU A 166 0.47 -16.35 13.75
CA GLU A 166 0.85 -15.05 14.29
C GLU A 166 2.11 -14.50 13.60
N VAL A 167 2.04 -13.25 13.13
CA VAL A 167 3.21 -12.50 12.68
C VAL A 167 3.41 -11.28 13.57
N VAL A 168 4.61 -11.15 14.14
CA VAL A 168 5.01 -10.01 14.97
C VAL A 168 6.15 -9.23 14.31
N ILE A 169 5.93 -7.94 14.10
CA ILE A 169 6.93 -7.02 13.55
C ILE A 169 7.32 -6.01 14.62
N PHE A 170 8.56 -6.11 15.11
CA PHE A 170 9.13 -5.17 16.06
C PHE A 170 9.65 -3.92 15.37
N VAL A 171 9.45 -2.76 16.00
CA VAL A 171 9.86 -1.44 15.48
C VAL A 171 9.35 -1.25 14.04
N PRO A 172 8.02 -1.32 13.82
CA PRO A 172 7.41 -1.26 12.50
C PRO A 172 7.76 0.05 11.79
N GLN A 173 7.99 -0.03 10.48
CA GLN A 173 8.26 1.12 9.64
C GLN A 173 6.96 1.77 9.20
N ALA A 174 6.97 3.10 9.04
CA ALA A 174 5.89 3.77 8.31
C ALA A 174 5.83 3.25 6.87
N GLY A 175 4.63 3.03 6.35
CA GLY A 175 4.36 2.70 4.97
C GLY A 175 3.33 1.60 4.79
N THR A 176 3.35 1.02 3.59
CA THR A 176 2.37 0.02 3.15
C THR A 176 2.79 -1.38 3.55
N TYR A 177 1.93 -2.05 4.30
CA TYR A 177 1.97 -3.48 4.57
C TYR A 177 0.92 -4.19 3.71
N ARG A 178 1.29 -5.30 3.09
CA ARG A 178 0.34 -6.18 2.37
C ARG A 178 0.19 -7.48 3.13
N ILE A 179 -1.04 -7.94 3.29
CA ILE A 179 -1.38 -9.05 4.17
C ILE A 179 -2.18 -10.06 3.34
N TRP A 180 -1.73 -11.31 3.34
CA TRP A 180 -2.41 -12.44 2.74
C TRP A 180 -2.75 -13.45 3.83
N VAL A 181 -3.99 -13.92 3.83
CA VAL A 181 -4.48 -14.95 4.73
C VAL A 181 -4.97 -16.13 3.91
N GLY A 182 -4.26 -17.23 4.08
CA GLY A 182 -4.47 -18.46 3.35
C GLY A 182 -4.91 -19.60 4.25
N THR A 183 -4.75 -20.80 3.71
CA THR A 183 -4.96 -22.06 4.43
C THR A 183 -3.78 -23.01 4.21
N PHE A 184 -3.55 -23.92 5.16
CA PHE A 184 -2.48 -24.92 5.03
C PHE A 184 -2.62 -25.78 3.76
N LEU A 185 -3.87 -26.11 3.39
CA LEU A 185 -4.21 -26.83 2.17
C LEU A 185 -4.70 -25.88 1.09
N SER A 186 -4.44 -26.23 -0.17
CA SER A 186 -4.90 -25.45 -1.33
C SER A 186 -6.42 -25.55 -1.51
N GLU A 187 -7.03 -24.47 -2.02
CA GLU A 187 -8.46 -24.39 -2.33
C GLU A 187 -9.40 -24.71 -1.16
N VAL A 188 -8.93 -24.50 0.08
CA VAL A 188 -9.76 -24.48 1.27
C VAL A 188 -10.14 -23.03 1.56
N TYR A 189 -11.43 -22.78 1.75
CA TYR A 189 -11.95 -21.45 2.05
C TYR A 189 -12.72 -21.52 3.35
N ALA A 190 -12.45 -20.58 4.25
CA ALA A 190 -13.13 -20.49 5.54
C ALA A 190 -13.33 -19.02 5.93
N ASP A 191 -14.35 -18.75 6.74
CA ASP A 191 -14.49 -17.46 7.40
C ASP A 191 -13.36 -17.33 8.44
N ALA A 192 -12.78 -16.13 8.53
CA ALA A 192 -11.77 -15.82 9.54
C ALA A 192 -11.80 -14.35 9.94
N VAL A 193 -11.18 -14.05 11.07
CA VAL A 193 -10.98 -12.68 11.56
C VAL A 193 -9.49 -12.38 11.58
N LEU A 194 -9.06 -11.40 10.79
CA LEU A 194 -7.73 -10.82 10.88
C LEU A 194 -7.73 -9.74 11.97
N SER A 195 -6.83 -9.85 12.95
CA SER A 195 -6.61 -8.83 13.99
C SER A 195 -5.25 -8.16 13.81
N ILE A 196 -5.23 -6.83 13.92
CA ILE A 196 -4.01 -6.00 13.87
C ILE A 196 -3.92 -5.24 15.19
N SER A 197 -2.83 -5.46 15.93
CA SER A 197 -2.58 -4.83 17.22
C SER A 197 -1.25 -4.07 17.26
N GLY A 198 -1.26 -2.93 17.97
CA GLY A 198 -0.08 -2.09 18.22
C GLY A 198 0.56 -2.28 19.59
N THR A 199 0.02 -3.20 20.39
CA THR A 199 0.43 -3.45 21.77
C THR A 199 0.80 -4.92 21.95
N GLU A 200 1.65 -5.19 22.94
CA GLU A 200 2.15 -6.55 23.26
C GLU A 200 1.08 -7.48 23.82
#